data_AF-A0A956F7K4-F1
#
_entry.id   AF-A0A956F7K4-F1
#
_cell.length_a   1.000
_cell.length_b   1.000
_cell.length_c   1.000
_cell.angle_alpha   90.00
_cell.angle_beta   90.00
_cell.angle_gamma   90.00
#
_symmetry.space_group_name_H-M   'P 1'
#
loop_
_entity.id
_entity.type
_entity.pdbx_description
1 polymer ?
#
loop_
_entity_poly.entity_id
_entity_poly.type
_entity_poly.pdbx_seq_one_letter_code
_entity_poly.pdbx_strand_id
1 'polypeptide(L)'
;ALATDPHQCGFGKWYDSYRTDNLLFAAHLKRFDEPHKAIHALAAKTLAMVTDGKREEALALIQAARETELNEMIQLFETAKHLVQESTREILIVLRGASPKAGLCVDAIARVGVINSVQGIAQSPAGGGVINNVAQVGDDVVMLVDEEFLANSFSSIGVAFEAQSAA
;
A
#
# COMPACT_ATOMS: atom_id res chain seq x y z
N ALA A 1 -5.62 24.93 -19.17
CA ALA A 1 -4.54 25.87 -18.80
C ALA A 1 -3.38 25.05 -18.24
N LEU A 2 -2.12 25.42 -18.52
CA LEU A 2 -1.00 24.83 -17.79
C LEU A 2 -1.22 25.17 -16.31
N ALA A 3 -1.30 24.16 -15.45
CA ALA A 3 -1.24 24.39 -14.02
C ALA A 3 0.18 24.87 -13.72
N THR A 4 0.35 26.12 -13.31
CA THR A 4 1.63 26.66 -12.82
C THR A 4 1.71 26.61 -11.30
N ASP A 5 0.59 26.31 -10.65
CA ASP A 5 0.50 26.08 -9.21
C ASP A 5 0.56 24.56 -8.94
N PRO A 6 1.59 24.07 -8.23
CA PRO A 6 1.72 22.66 -7.89
C PRO A 6 0.57 22.16 -7.01
N HIS A 7 -0.03 22.98 -6.16
CA HIS A 7 -1.11 22.56 -5.25
C HIS A 7 -2.47 22.44 -5.95
N GLN A 8 -2.61 23.01 -7.15
CA GLN A 8 -3.88 22.99 -7.89
C GLN A 8 -4.00 21.81 -8.87
N CYS A 9 -2.90 21.12 -9.16
CA CYS A 9 -2.92 19.94 -10.00
C CYS A 9 -3.54 18.73 -9.27
N GLY A 10 -3.97 17.71 -10.02
CA GLY A 10 -4.62 16.53 -9.41
C GLY A 10 -3.72 15.81 -8.41
N PHE A 11 -2.44 15.68 -8.73
CA PHE A 11 -1.44 15.12 -7.82
C PHE A 11 -1.23 16.00 -6.59
N GLY A 12 -1.08 17.31 -6.75
CA GLY A 12 -0.87 18.25 -5.63
C GLY A 12 -2.02 18.26 -4.64
N LYS A 13 -3.26 18.29 -5.12
CA LYS A 13 -4.46 18.20 -4.26
C LYS A 13 -4.48 16.91 -3.44
N TRP A 14 -4.14 15.79 -4.07
CA TRP A 14 -4.01 14.52 -3.37
C TRP A 14 -2.86 14.56 -2.36
N TYR A 15 -1.68 15.01 -2.76
CA TYR A 15 -0.48 15.09 -1.94
C TYR A 15 -0.69 15.91 -0.66
N ASP A 16 -1.34 17.08 -0.78
CA ASP A 16 -1.59 17.97 0.37
C ASP A 16 -2.54 17.34 1.41
N SER A 17 -3.49 16.52 0.95
CA SER A 17 -4.54 15.91 1.78
C SER A 17 -4.20 14.51 2.28
N TYR A 18 -3.35 13.77 1.57
CA TYR A 18 -3.04 12.38 1.87
C TYR A 18 -2.29 12.21 3.20
N ARG A 19 -2.67 11.18 3.96
CA ARG A 19 -2.03 10.80 5.23
C ARG A 19 -1.81 9.29 5.23
N THR A 20 -0.66 8.87 5.75
CA THR A 20 -0.29 7.46 5.91
C THR A 20 0.46 7.29 7.22
N ASP A 21 0.27 6.14 7.85
CA ASP A 21 1.00 5.64 9.01
C ASP A 21 2.26 4.84 8.62
N ASN A 22 2.38 4.45 7.35
CA ASN A 22 3.59 3.84 6.81
C ASN A 22 4.71 4.89 6.71
N LEU A 23 5.61 4.89 7.70
CA LEU A 23 6.71 5.85 7.82
C LEU A 23 7.66 5.83 6.60
N LEU A 24 7.88 4.66 5.99
CA LEU A 24 8.74 4.53 4.81
C LEU A 24 8.06 5.20 3.60
N PHE A 25 6.77 4.95 3.41
CA PHE A 25 6.00 5.59 2.35
C PHE A 25 5.88 7.10 2.56
N ALA A 26 5.64 7.54 3.80
CA ALA A 26 5.60 8.96 4.14
C ALA A 26 6.94 9.67 3.85
N ALA A 27 8.06 9.06 4.21
CA ALA A 27 9.38 9.60 3.91
C ALA A 27 9.64 9.68 2.40
N HIS A 28 9.20 8.67 1.66
CA HIS A 28 9.32 8.66 0.20
C HIS A 28 8.47 9.74 -0.47
N LEU A 29 7.22 9.95 -0.04
CA LEU A 29 6.34 10.98 -0.58
C LEU A 29 6.92 12.40 -0.45
N LYS A 30 7.63 12.71 0.63
CA LYS A 30 8.27 14.03 0.81
C LYS A 30 9.25 14.39 -0.32
N ARG A 31 9.83 13.40 -0.99
CA ARG A 31 10.80 13.60 -2.08
C ARG A 31 10.15 14.12 -3.36
N PHE A 32 8.83 14.03 -3.50
CA PHE A 32 8.11 14.56 -4.66
C PHE A 32 8.02 16.08 -4.65
N ASP A 33 8.09 16.73 -3.48
CA ASP A 33 7.77 18.16 -3.33
C ASP A 33 8.65 19.06 -4.21
N GLU A 34 9.96 18.84 -4.16
CA GLU A 34 10.95 19.63 -4.89
C GLU A 34 10.84 19.47 -6.43
N PRO A 35 10.94 18.26 -7.01
CA PRO A 35 10.82 18.10 -8.46
C PRO A 35 9.42 18.47 -8.99
N HIS A 36 8.36 18.28 -8.19
CA HIS A 36 7.01 18.71 -8.54
C HIS A 36 6.90 20.24 -8.66
N LYS A 37 7.41 20.98 -7.67
CA LYS A 37 7.47 22.45 -7.71
C LYS A 37 8.31 22.94 -8.89
N ALA A 38 9.42 22.28 -9.18
CA ALA A 38 10.30 22.64 -10.29
C ALA A 38 9.61 22.52 -11.66
N ILE A 39 8.86 21.44 -11.90
CA ILE A 39 8.07 21.27 -13.14
C ILE A 39 7.03 22.38 -13.31
N HIS A 40 6.32 22.74 -12.24
CA HIS A 40 5.32 23.80 -12.27
C HIS A 40 5.95 25.20 -12.47
N ALA A 41 7.10 25.46 -11.85
CA ALA A 41 7.87 26.68 -12.08
C ALA A 41 8.37 26.77 -13.53
N LEU A 42 8.76 25.65 -14.14
CA LEU A 42 9.19 25.56 -15.54
C LEU A 42 8.05 25.93 -16.49
N ALA A 43 6.82 25.51 -16.20
CA ALA A 43 5.64 25.90 -16.98
C ALA A 43 5.43 27.43 -16.98
N ALA A 44 5.58 28.08 -15.83
CA ALA A 44 5.48 29.55 -15.74
C ALA A 44 6.60 30.25 -16.52
N LYS A 45 7.84 29.77 -16.37
CA LYS A 45 9.02 30.34 -17.04
C LYS A 45 8.95 30.20 -18.56
N THR A 46 8.59 29.01 -19.06
CA THR A 46 8.47 28.74 -20.50
C THR A 46 7.36 29.55 -21.15
N LEU A 47 6.25 29.78 -20.44
CA LEU A 47 5.18 30.65 -20.93
C LEU A 47 5.66 32.09 -21.11
N ALA A 48 6.39 32.64 -20.12
CA ALA A 48 6.97 33.98 -20.22
C ALA A 48 7.98 34.08 -21.38
N MET A 49 8.84 33.08 -21.56
CA MET A 49 9.81 33.04 -22.66
C MET A 49 9.13 33.03 -24.04
N VAL A 50 8.00 32.33 -24.18
CA VAL A 50 7.22 32.35 -25.43
C VAL A 50 6.62 33.72 -25.69
N THR A 51 6.11 34.40 -24.66
CA THR A 51 5.62 35.79 -24.77
C THR A 51 6.72 36.75 -25.20
N ASP A 52 7.96 36.52 -24.75
CA ASP A 52 9.14 37.30 -25.11
C ASP A 52 9.77 36.90 -26.47
N GLY A 53 9.13 36.00 -27.23
CA GLY A 53 9.60 35.53 -28.54
C GLY A 53 10.74 34.50 -28.48
N LYS A 54 11.16 34.06 -27.29
CA LYS A 54 12.27 33.12 -27.06
C LYS A 54 11.82 31.66 -27.15
N ARG A 55 11.17 31.29 -28.25
CA ARG A 55 10.53 29.98 -28.41
C ARG A 55 11.55 28.82 -28.40
N GLU A 56 12.68 28.98 -29.08
CA GLU A 56 13.71 27.93 -29.15
C GLU A 56 14.34 27.65 -27.78
N GLU A 57 14.66 28.71 -27.02
CA GLU A 57 15.18 28.58 -25.66
C GLU A 57 14.15 27.92 -24.72
N ALA A 58 12.87 28.25 -24.87
CA ALA A 58 11.80 27.61 -24.10
C ALA A 58 11.69 26.10 -24.40
N LEU A 59 11.81 25.72 -25.67
CA LEU A 59 11.81 24.30 -26.08
C LEU A 59 13.03 23.56 -25.55
N ALA A 60 14.22 24.16 -25.62
CA ALA A 60 15.44 23.57 -25.06
C ALA A 60 15.32 23.35 -23.55
N LEU A 61 14.75 24.32 -22.82
CA LEU A 61 14.50 24.22 -21.39
C LEU A 61 13.50 23.09 -21.05
N ILE A 62 12.42 22.96 -21.83
CA ILE A 62 11.47 21.84 -21.69
C ILE A 62 12.17 20.50 -21.92
N GLN A 63 12.98 20.40 -22.97
CA GLN A 63 13.67 19.16 -23.30
C GLN A 63 14.63 18.73 -22.19
N ALA A 64 15.42 19.66 -21.64
CA ALA A 64 16.30 19.38 -20.51
C ALA A 64 15.50 18.86 -19.31
N ALA A 65 14.39 19.53 -18.96
CA ALA A 65 13.55 19.14 -17.83
C ALA A 65 12.89 17.76 -17.97
N ARG A 66 12.74 17.26 -19.19
CA ARG A 66 12.25 15.89 -19.43
C ARG A 66 13.26 14.83 -18.97
N GLU A 67 14.53 15.14 -19.06
CA GLU A 67 15.63 14.23 -18.72
C GLU A 67 16.03 14.33 -17.24
N THR A 68 15.68 15.45 -16.58
CA THR A 68 15.93 15.72 -15.16
C THR A 68 14.67 15.59 -14.30
N GLU A 69 13.95 16.68 -14.03
CA GLU A 69 12.88 16.74 -13.02
C GLU A 69 11.72 15.81 -13.34
N LEU A 70 11.33 15.69 -14.62
CA LEU A 70 10.27 14.77 -15.01
C LEU A 70 10.70 13.32 -14.85
N ASN A 71 11.94 12.99 -15.23
CA ASN A 71 12.47 11.66 -15.06
C ASN A 71 12.56 11.29 -13.57
N GLU A 72 13.00 12.23 -12.72
CA GLU A 72 12.99 12.05 -11.26
C GLU A 72 11.58 11.77 -10.74
N MET A 73 10.57 12.55 -11.15
CA MET A 73 9.18 12.29 -10.78
C MET A 73 8.72 10.89 -11.19
N ILE A 74 9.09 10.41 -12.39
CA ILE A 74 8.77 9.06 -12.84
C ILE A 74 9.40 8.00 -11.93
N GLN A 75 10.70 8.14 -11.60
CA GLN A 75 11.38 7.20 -10.69
C GLN A 75 10.78 7.20 -9.29
N LEU A 76 10.36 8.37 -8.79
CA LEU A 76 9.67 8.49 -7.52
C LEU A 76 8.31 7.76 -7.57
N PHE A 77 7.55 7.88 -8.65
CA PHE A 77 6.28 7.15 -8.80
C PHE A 77 6.48 5.63 -8.88
N GLU A 78 7.49 5.14 -9.60
CA GLU A 78 7.76 3.70 -9.65
C GLU A 78 8.14 3.15 -8.28
N THR A 79 9.00 3.85 -7.54
CA THR A 79 9.34 3.47 -6.17
C THR A 79 8.11 3.50 -5.26
N ALA A 80 7.24 4.51 -5.41
CA ALA A 80 6.00 4.62 -4.63
C ALA A 80 5.06 3.42 -4.89
N LYS A 81 4.91 2.99 -6.16
CA LYS A 81 4.12 1.81 -6.50
C LYS A 81 4.68 0.55 -5.83
N HIS A 82 5.99 0.36 -5.85
CA HIS A 82 6.63 -0.76 -5.17
C HIS A 82 6.37 -0.74 -3.67
N LEU A 83 6.56 0.40 -2.99
CA LEU A 83 6.31 0.51 -1.55
C LEU A 83 4.85 0.15 -1.18
N VAL A 84 3.89 0.54 -2.00
CA VAL A 84 2.48 0.17 -1.81
C VAL A 84 2.28 -1.32 -2.03
N GLN A 85 2.79 -1.90 -3.12
CA GLN A 85 2.66 -3.33 -3.42
C GLN A 85 3.34 -4.23 -2.38
N GLU A 86 4.48 -3.81 -1.84
CA GLU A 86 5.17 -4.56 -0.80
C GLU A 86 4.42 -4.53 0.53
N SER A 87 3.70 -3.44 0.81
CA SER A 87 2.80 -3.36 1.97
C SER A 87 1.55 -4.21 1.85
N THR A 88 1.22 -4.70 0.64
CA THR A 88 0.09 -5.59 0.34
C THR A 88 0.54 -7.01 -0.01
N ARG A 89 1.78 -7.40 0.28
CA ARG A 89 2.23 -8.78 0.01
C ARG A 89 1.56 -9.73 0.99
N GLU A 90 0.51 -10.36 0.50
CA GLU A 90 -0.20 -11.44 1.18
C GLU A 90 0.78 -12.57 1.58
N ILE A 91 0.76 -12.93 2.86
CA ILE A 91 1.45 -14.08 3.42
C ILE A 91 0.44 -15.21 3.55
N LEU A 92 0.73 -16.35 2.94
CA LEU A 92 -0.06 -17.57 3.14
C LEU A 92 0.48 -18.35 4.34
N ILE A 93 -0.27 -18.37 5.44
CA ILE A 93 0.00 -19.22 6.61
C ILE A 93 -0.64 -20.59 6.35
N VAL A 94 0.17 -21.64 6.23
CA VAL A 94 -0.33 -23.01 6.04
C VAL A 94 -0.68 -23.64 7.40
N LEU A 95 -1.91 -24.12 7.54
CA LEU A 95 -2.42 -24.76 8.75
C LEU A 95 -2.01 -26.24 8.79
N ARG A 96 -1.43 -26.69 9.90
CA ARG A 96 -0.86 -28.03 10.02
C ARG A 96 -1.83 -28.94 10.77
N GLY A 97 -2.64 -29.68 10.03
CA GLY A 97 -3.63 -30.62 10.61
C GLY A 97 -4.99 -30.55 9.93
N ALA A 98 -5.26 -29.47 9.20
CA ALA A 98 -6.44 -29.35 8.35
C ALA A 98 -6.39 -30.37 7.19
N SER A 99 -7.50 -31.11 7.00
CA SER A 99 -7.74 -31.97 5.84
C SER A 99 -9.11 -31.62 5.24
N PRO A 100 -9.18 -31.08 4.01
CA PRO A 100 -8.07 -30.80 3.09
C PRO A 100 -7.11 -29.72 3.62
N LYS A 101 -5.90 -29.67 3.06
CA LYS A 101 -4.90 -28.64 3.42
C LYS A 101 -5.53 -27.26 3.26
N ALA A 102 -5.50 -26.46 4.32
CA ALA A 102 -6.00 -25.09 4.34
C ALA A 102 -4.87 -24.11 4.63
N GLY A 103 -5.04 -22.86 4.18
CA GLY A 103 -4.13 -21.77 4.49
C GLY A 103 -4.88 -20.45 4.67
N LEU A 104 -4.30 -19.56 5.46
CA LEU A 104 -4.81 -18.22 5.74
C LEU A 104 -3.97 -17.19 4.98
N CYS A 105 -4.61 -16.38 4.15
CA CYS A 105 -3.99 -15.23 3.52
C CYS A 105 -4.04 -14.05 4.50
N VAL A 106 -2.90 -13.48 4.86
CA VAL A 106 -2.82 -12.33 5.77
C VAL A 106 -1.95 -11.23 5.18
N ASP A 107 -2.22 -9.98 5.54
CA ASP A 107 -1.43 -8.85 5.04
C ASP A 107 0.00 -8.83 5.62
N ALA A 108 0.17 -9.23 6.88
CA ALA A 108 1.47 -9.23 7.55
C ALA A 108 1.51 -10.15 8.80
N ILE A 109 2.71 -10.59 9.18
CA ILE A 109 2.98 -11.20 10.49
C ILE A 109 3.54 -10.12 11.41
N ALA A 110 2.76 -9.67 12.38
CA ALA A 110 3.20 -8.64 13.33
C ALA A 110 4.26 -9.16 14.31
N ARG A 111 4.09 -10.38 14.84
CA ARG A 111 4.94 -10.96 15.88
C ARG A 111 4.68 -12.46 16.03
N VAL A 112 5.72 -13.20 16.45
CA VAL A 112 5.60 -14.59 16.94
C VAL A 112 5.89 -14.57 18.44
N GLY A 113 5.02 -15.18 19.24
CA GLY A 113 5.17 -15.18 20.70
C GLY A 113 4.22 -16.16 21.39
N VAL A 114 4.41 -16.32 22.70
CA VAL A 114 3.57 -17.14 23.56
C VAL A 114 2.51 -16.27 24.23
N ILE A 115 1.28 -16.75 24.25
CA ILE A 115 0.16 -16.09 24.95
C ILE A 115 -0.05 -16.80 26.28
N ASN A 116 0.12 -16.06 27.38
CA ASN A 116 0.09 -16.62 28.73
C ASN A 116 -1.32 -16.66 29.34
N SER A 117 -2.19 -15.74 28.94
CA SER A 117 -3.56 -15.64 29.46
C SER A 117 -4.53 -15.34 28.34
N VAL A 118 -5.64 -16.09 28.31
CA VAL A 118 -6.70 -15.99 27.32
C VAL A 118 -8.02 -15.73 28.05
N GLN A 119 -8.81 -14.80 27.52
CA GLN A 119 -10.17 -14.52 27.98
C GLN A 119 -11.16 -15.03 26.94
N GLY A 120 -12.07 -15.91 27.37
CA GLY A 120 -13.15 -16.39 26.51
C GLY A 120 -14.14 -15.26 26.23
N ILE A 121 -14.58 -15.16 24.98
CA ILE A 121 -15.67 -14.24 24.58
C ILE A 121 -16.95 -15.05 24.51
N ALA A 122 -18.02 -14.54 25.12
CA ALA A 122 -19.34 -15.12 24.93
C ALA A 122 -19.69 -15.06 23.44
N GLN A 123 -20.03 -16.21 22.84
CA GLN A 123 -20.36 -16.29 21.43
C GLN A 123 -21.47 -15.31 21.09
N SER A 124 -21.18 -14.33 20.24
CA SER A 124 -22.24 -13.58 19.58
C SER A 124 -22.86 -14.50 18.51
N PRO A 125 -24.18 -14.69 18.47
CA PRO A 125 -24.84 -15.52 17.45
C PRO A 125 -24.60 -15.00 16.02
N ALA A 126 -24.07 -13.78 15.86
CA ALA A 126 -23.68 -13.21 14.56
C ALA A 126 -22.22 -13.49 14.17
N GLY A 127 -21.38 -13.99 15.08
CA GLY A 127 -19.93 -14.15 14.92
C GLY A 127 -19.48 -15.57 14.60
N GLY A 128 -20.34 -16.40 14.01
CA GLY A 128 -20.02 -17.62 13.28
C GLY A 128 -18.82 -18.48 13.71
N GLY A 129 -18.53 -18.67 15.00
CA GLY A 129 -17.56 -19.65 15.53
C GLY A 129 -16.06 -19.44 15.24
N VAL A 130 -15.67 -18.48 14.39
CA VAL A 130 -14.26 -18.28 13.97
C VAL A 130 -13.37 -17.75 15.09
N ILE A 131 -13.93 -16.89 15.96
CA ILE A 131 -13.21 -16.26 17.08
C ILE A 131 -13.90 -16.64 18.38
N ASN A 132 -13.26 -17.49 19.17
CA ASN A 132 -13.80 -17.97 20.45
C ASN A 132 -13.11 -17.32 21.65
N ASN A 133 -11.96 -16.66 21.44
CA ASN A 133 -11.17 -16.13 22.51
C ASN A 133 -10.45 -14.83 22.10
N VAL A 134 -10.15 -13.99 23.10
CA VAL A 134 -9.26 -12.83 22.97
C VAL A 134 -8.14 -12.96 23.99
N ALA A 135 -6.97 -12.42 23.68
CA ALA A 135 -5.91 -12.24 24.66
C ALA A 135 -5.41 -10.80 24.64
N GLN A 136 -4.86 -10.35 25.77
CA GLN A 136 -4.15 -9.09 25.86
C GLN A 136 -2.64 -9.37 25.83
N VAL A 137 -1.93 -8.73 24.90
CA VAL A 137 -0.49 -8.88 24.70
C VAL A 137 0.15 -7.51 24.73
N GLY A 138 0.62 -7.10 25.91
CA GLY A 138 1.02 -5.70 26.15
C GLY A 138 -0.20 -4.78 26.07
N ASP A 139 -0.11 -3.74 25.25
CA ASP A 139 -1.21 -2.81 25.00
C ASP A 139 -2.16 -3.30 23.87
N ASP A 140 -1.78 -4.36 23.17
CA ASP A 140 -2.53 -4.91 22.04
C ASP A 140 -3.60 -5.90 22.52
N VAL A 141 -4.77 -5.85 21.88
CA VAL A 141 -5.81 -6.86 22.01
C VAL A 141 -5.75 -7.77 20.79
N VAL A 142 -5.48 -9.07 20.99
CA VAL A 142 -5.36 -10.05 19.90
C VAL A 142 -6.52 -11.03 19.94
N MET A 143 -7.14 -11.25 18.78
CA MET A 143 -8.21 -12.24 18.62
C MET A 143 -7.61 -13.60 18.26
N LEU A 144 -8.06 -14.64 18.96
CA LEU A 144 -7.61 -16.00 18.71
C LEU A 144 -8.58 -16.69 17.77
N VAL A 145 -8.04 -17.09 16.62
CA VAL A 145 -8.77 -17.76 15.56
C VAL A 145 -8.77 -19.26 15.83
N ASP A 146 -9.94 -19.88 15.72
CA ASP A 146 -10.12 -21.32 15.91
C ASP A 146 -9.74 -22.08 14.62
N GLU A 147 -8.57 -22.74 14.64
CA GLU A 147 -8.02 -23.49 13.50
C GLU A 147 -8.95 -24.66 13.09
N GLU A 148 -9.58 -25.34 14.04
CA GLU A 148 -10.48 -26.46 13.75
C GLU A 148 -11.77 -25.97 13.11
N PHE A 149 -12.35 -24.89 13.63
CA PHE A 149 -13.54 -24.29 13.04
C PHE A 149 -13.27 -23.84 11.59
N LEU A 150 -12.12 -23.21 11.35
CA LEU A 150 -11.70 -22.81 10.00
C LEU A 150 -11.59 -24.02 9.07
N ALA A 151 -10.82 -25.04 9.47
CA ALA A 151 -10.61 -26.24 8.67
C ALA A 151 -11.94 -26.93 8.29
N ASN A 152 -12.87 -27.03 9.25
CA ASN A 152 -14.19 -27.62 9.04
C ASN A 152 -15.12 -26.75 8.19
N SER A 153 -15.03 -25.42 8.32
CA SER A 153 -15.81 -24.51 7.49
C SER A 153 -15.37 -24.58 6.02
N PHE A 154 -14.07 -24.67 5.75
CA PHE A 154 -13.54 -24.80 4.39
C PHE A 154 -13.93 -26.12 3.72
N SER A 155 -14.00 -27.23 4.46
CA SER A 155 -14.44 -28.52 3.90
C SER A 155 -15.91 -28.50 3.49
N SER A 156 -16.75 -27.75 4.20
CA SER A 156 -18.19 -27.62 3.89
C SER A 156 -18.49 -26.71 2.68
N ILE A 157 -17.58 -25.81 2.31
CA ILE A 157 -17.76 -24.84 1.21
C ILE A 157 -17.40 -25.44 -0.17
N GLY A 158 -16.83 -26.65 -0.23
CA GLY A 158 -16.64 -27.37 -1.50
C GLY A 158 -15.67 -26.68 -2.47
N VAL A 159 -14.67 -25.95 -1.97
CA VAL A 159 -13.63 -25.39 -2.83
C VAL A 159 -12.66 -26.52 -3.20
N ALA A 160 -12.84 -27.09 -4.39
CA ALA A 160 -11.89 -28.02 -4.97
C ALA A 160 -10.55 -27.28 -5.21
N PHE A 161 -9.55 -27.59 -4.41
CA PHE A 161 -8.17 -27.17 -4.67
C PHE A 161 -7.62 -28.03 -5.81
N GLU A 162 -7.72 -27.55 -7.05
CA GLU A 162 -6.90 -28.11 -8.14
C GLU A 162 -5.45 -27.69 -7.90
N ALA A 163 -4.71 -28.53 -7.17
CA ALA A 163 -3.27 -28.44 -7.18
C ALA A 163 -2.78 -28.87 -8.56
N GLN A 164 -2.53 -27.91 -9.45
CA GLN A 164 -1.73 -28.19 -10.64
C GLN A 164 -0.31 -28.55 -10.18
N SER A 165 0.01 -29.84 -10.27
CA SER A 165 1.37 -30.32 -10.10
C SER A 165 2.21 -29.78 -11.26
N ALA A 166 3.16 -28.89 -10.97
CA ALA A 166 4.24 -28.60 -11.88
C ALA A 166 5.11 -29.86 -12.00
N ALA A 167 5.12 -30.46 -13.18
CA ALA A 167 6.08 -31.47 -13.60
C ALA A 167 7.35 -30.80 -14.12
#